data_AF-A0AAD9WRX8-F1
#
_entry.id   AF-A0AAD9WRX8-F1
#
_cell.length_a   1.000
_cell.length_b   1.000
_cell.length_c   1.000
_cell.angle_alpha   90.00
_cell.angle_beta   90.00
_cell.angle_gamma   90.00
#
_symmetry.space_group_name_H-M   'P 1'
#
loop_
_entity.id
_entity.type
_entity.pdbx_description
1 polymer ?
#
loop_
_entity_poly.entity_id
_entity_poly.type
_entity_poly.pdbx_seq_one_letter_code
_entity_poly.pdbx_strand_id
1 'polypeptide(L)' 'MSTMEKLFMQIFEEKNKIVEQVRHQTLLFDQQLAAKCLLEGIAPPPWLWSPSFPSAPSAATGL' A
#
# COMPACT_ATOMS: atom_id res chain seq x y z
N MET A 1 -18.05 -26.37 4.17
CA MET A 1 -18.26 -24.91 4.05
C MET A 1 -19.67 -24.66 3.55
N SER A 2 -20.42 -23.83 4.26
CA SER A 2 -21.75 -23.38 3.89
C SER A 2 -21.71 -22.37 2.74
N THR A 3 -22.83 -22.19 2.04
CA THR A 3 -22.98 -21.18 0.98
C THR A 3 -22.66 -19.77 1.48
N MET A 4 -23.05 -19.46 2.72
CA MET A 4 -22.84 -18.14 3.32
C MET A 4 -21.36 -17.86 3.59
N GLU A 5 -20.60 -18.83 4.09
CA GLU A 5 -19.15 -18.71 4.30
C GLU A 5 -18.39 -18.42 3.00
N LYS A 6 -18.79 -19.07 1.89
CA LYS A 6 -18.18 -18.83 0.58
C LYS A 6 -18.42 -17.41 0.07
N LEU A 7 -19.64 -16.88 0.24
CA LEU A 7 -19.98 -15.52 -0.17
C LEU A 7 -19.17 -14.47 0.61
N PHE A 8 -19.06 -14.63 1.93
CA PHE A 8 -18.24 -13.71 2.73
C PHE A 8 -16.78 -13.75 2.33
N MET A 9 -16.21 -14.93 2.12
CA MET A 9 -14.82 -15.08 1.70
C MET A 9 -14.55 -14.39 0.36
N GLN A 10 -15.44 -14.53 -0.62
CA GLN A 10 -15.34 -13.83 -1.90
C GLN A 10 -15.39 -12.30 -1.73
N ILE A 11 -16.32 -11.78 -0.93
CA ILE A 11 -16.43 -10.33 -0.69
C ILE A 11 -15.13 -9.78 -0.09
N PHE A 12 -14.56 -10.46 0.91
CA PHE A 12 -13.32 -10.01 1.53
C PHE A 12 -12.12 -10.12 0.61
N GLU A 13 -12.05 -11.16 -0.22
CA GLU A 13 -11.00 -11.33 -1.20
C GLU A 13 -11.02 -10.21 -2.24
N GLU A 14 -12.19 -9.89 -2.79
CA GLU A 14 -12.34 -8.80 -3.75
C GLU A 14 -12.04 -7.44 -3.10
N LYS A 15 -12.48 -7.21 -1.86
CA LYS A 15 -12.10 -6.01 -1.10
C LYS A 15 -10.57 -5.89 -0.98
N ASN A 16 -9.89 -6.99 -0.66
CA ASN A 16 -8.44 -6.99 -0.52
C ASN A 16 -7.73 -6.70 -1.85
N LYS A 17 -8.22 -7.27 -2.96
CA LYS A 17 -7.69 -6.98 -4.30
C LYS A 17 -7.79 -5.50 -4.64
N ILE A 18 -8.93 -4.86 -4.35
CA ILE A 18 -9.12 -3.42 -4.58
C ILE A 18 -8.14 -2.60 -3.74
N VAL A 19 -8.02 -2.91 -2.44
CA VAL A 19 -7.10 -2.20 -1.53
C VAL A 19 -5.67 -2.31 -2.03
N GLU A 20 -5.24 -3.49 -2.44
CA GLU A 20 -3.87 -3.71 -2.89
C GLU A 20 -3.59 -3.04 -4.24
N GLN A 21 -4.57 -3.05 -5.14
CA GLN A 21 -4.47 -2.32 -6.40
C GLN A 21 -4.34 -0.81 -6.17
N VAL A 22 -5.16 -0.23 -5.29
CA VAL A 22 -5.10 1.21 -4.98
C VAL A 22 -3.75 1.56 -4.35
N ARG A 23 -3.25 0.75 -3.42
CA ARG A 23 -1.92 0.94 -2.83
C ARG A 23 -0.81 0.92 -3.88
N HIS A 24 -0.85 -0.04 -4.80
CA HIS A 24 0.13 -0.14 -5.87
C HIS A 24 0.10 1.10 -6.77
N GLN A 25 -1.11 1.58 -7.11
CA GLN A 25 -1.27 2.81 -7.88
C GLN A 25 -0.72 4.03 -7.15
N THR A 26 -1.02 4.19 -5.85
CA THR A 26 -0.47 5.28 -5.04
C THR A 26 1.05 5.29 -5.08
N LEU A 27 1.69 4.13 -4.91
CA LEU A 27 3.16 4.02 -4.97
C LEU A 27 3.73 4.45 -6.32
N LEU A 28 3.09 4.03 -7.43
CA LEU A 28 3.53 4.44 -8.77
C LEU A 28 3.40 5.95 -8.98
N PHE A 29 2.28 6.53 -8.54
CA PHE A 29 2.07 7.97 -8.61
C PHE A 29 3.09 8.74 -7.77
N ASP A 30 3.42 8.26 -6.58
CA ASP A 30 4.43 8.87 -5.72
C ASP A 30 5.81 8.86 -6.37
N GLN A 31 6.20 7.73 -6.99
CA GLN A 31 7.46 7.64 -7.74
C GLN A 31 7.50 8.61 -8.92
N GLN A 32 6.42 8.70 -9.69
CA GLN A 32 6.34 9.63 -10.82
C GLN A 32 6.39 11.09 -10.36
N LEU A 33 5.72 11.41 -9.25
CA LEU A 33 5.74 12.74 -8.66
C LEU A 33 7.15 13.10 -8.17
N ALA A 34 7.85 12.17 -7.51
CA ALA A 34 9.22 12.39 -7.04
C ALA A 34 10.18 12.66 -8.20
N ALA A 35 10.08 11.85 -9.26
CA ALA A 35 10.86 12.04 -10.48
C ALA A 35 10.59 13.41 -11.10
N LYS A 36 9.33 13.84 -11.17
CA LYS A 36 8.95 15.16 -11.68
C LYS A 36 9.53 16.29 -10.82
N CYS A 37 9.45 16.19 -9.50
CA CYS A 37 10.04 17.19 -8.60
C CYS A 37 11.54 17.37 -8.88
N LEU A 38 12.29 16.26 -8.99
CA LEU A 38 13.72 16.30 -9.28
C LEU A 38 14.04 16.95 -10.63
N LEU A 39 13.24 16.67 -11.67
CA LEU A 39 13.41 17.27 -13.00
C LEU A 39 13.17 18.78 -12.99
N GLU A 40 12.22 19.25 -12.19
CA GLU A 40 11.91 20.67 -12.02
C GLU A 40 12.88 21.39 -11.05
N GLY A 41 13.88 20.68 -10.52
CA GLY A 41 14.81 21.22 -9.51
C GLY A 41 14.16 21.47 -8.15
N ILE A 42 12.98 20.91 -7.91
CA ILE A 42 12.23 21.01 -6.65
C ILE A 42 12.61 19.81 -5.79
N ALA A 43 13.03 20.06 -4.54
CA ALA A 43 13.25 18.99 -3.58
C ALA A 43 11.91 18.28 -3.28
N PRO A 44 11.77 16.96 -3.49
CA PRO A 44 10.51 16.28 -3.22
C PRO A 44 10.21 16.29 -1.72
N PRO A 45 8.92 16.43 -1.33
CA PRO A 45 8.55 16.53 0.07
C PRO A 45 8.90 15.27 0.86
N PRO A 46 9.21 15.35 2.17
CA PRO A 46 9.74 14.23 2.96
C PRO A 46 8.82 12.99 3.04
N TRP A 47 7.50 13.20 2.98
CA TRP A 47 6.50 12.13 2.98
C TRP A 47 6.50 11.33 1.68
N LEU A 48 7.02 11.89 0.59
CA LEU A 48 7.11 11.22 -0.72
C LEU A 48 8.27 10.21 -0.78
N TRP A 49 9.30 10.40 0.05
CA TRP A 49 10.43 9.48 0.20
C TRP A 49 10.11 8.30 1.11
N SER A 50 9.02 8.38 1.87
CA SER A 50 8.64 7.38 2.85
C SER A 50 7.52 6.52 2.28
N PRO A 51 7.81 5.35 1.66
CA PRO A 51 6.76 4.36 1.48
C PRO A 51 6.37 3.92 2.89
N SER A 52 5.30 4.51 3.44
CA SER A 52 4.73 4.02 4.70
C SER A 52 4.17 2.63 4.45
N PHE A 53 5.01 1.62 4.60
CA PHE A 53 4.60 0.24 4.68
C PHE A 53 3.73 0.08 5.94
N PRO A 54 2.54 -0.52 5.85
CA PRO A 54 1.93 -1.12 7.02
C PRO A 54 2.75 -2.35 7.42
N SER A 55 3.49 -2.18 8.52
CA SER A 55 3.85 -3.20 9.51
C SER A 55 4.57 -4.46 9.02
N ALA A 56 5.89 -4.50 9.19
CA ALA A 56 6.53 -5.76 9.58
C ALA A 56 5.84 -6.23 10.88
N PRO A 57 5.49 -7.53 11.04
CA PRO A 57 5.02 -8.03 12.33
C PRO A 57 6.13 -7.74 13.33
N SER A 58 5.82 -6.94 14.36
CA SER A 58 6.68 -6.80 15.53
C SER A 58 6.82 -8.19 16.12
N ALA A 59 7.91 -8.87 15.76
CA ALA A 59 8.32 -10.09 16.41
C ALA A 59 8.73 -9.67 17.82
N ALA A 60 7.80 -9.87 18.76
CA ALA A 60 8.06 -9.87 20.17
C ALA A 60 9.32 -10.70 20.42
N THR A 61 10.42 -10.04 20.75
CA THR A 61 11.55 -10.70 21.38
C THR A 61 11.64 -10.10 22.77
N GLY A 62 10.80 -10.63 23.65
CA GLY A 62 11.14 -10.67 25.06
C GLY A 62 12.19 -11.75 25.23
N LEU A 63 13.39 -11.33 25.64
CA LEU A 63 14.26 -11.89 26.68
C LEU A 63 15.60 -11.15 26.65
#